data_AF-A0A960DK19-F1
#
_entry.id   AF-A0A960DK19-F1
#
_cell.length_a   1.000
_cell.length_b   1.000
_cell.length_c   1.000
_cell.angle_alpha   90.00
_cell.angle_beta   90.00
_cell.angle_gamma   90.00
#
_symmetry.space_group_name_H-M   'P 1'
#
loop_
_entity.id
_entity.type
_entity.pdbx_description
1 polymer ?
#
loop_
_entity_poly.entity_id
_entity_poly.type
_entity_poly.pdbx_seq_one_letter_code
_entity_poly.pdbx_strand_id
1 'polypeptide(L)'
;MRLVIARCSVDYAGRLDAHLPEATRLIMVKADGCVAIHADGGAYKPLNWMNAPNTLTDNDDHWVVVNPKGEQLTIHLHEVFTDSSHELGEDPGLQKDGVEAHLQELLAANPHTIEDGLTLVRREYQTAIGPIDLVCRDAGGQVVAVEVK
;
A
#
# COMPACT_ATOMS: atom_id res chain seq x y z
N MET A 1 0.38 -9.52 -16.41
CA MET A 1 -0.02 -10.02 -15.06
C MET A 1 0.04 -11.53 -15.09
N ARG A 2 0.87 -12.16 -14.26
CA ARG A 2 0.91 -13.61 -14.05
C ARG A 2 0.28 -13.93 -12.69
N LEU A 3 -0.64 -14.88 -12.67
CA LEU A 3 -1.36 -15.34 -11.47
C LEU A 3 -1.08 -16.82 -11.29
N VAL A 4 -0.49 -17.18 -10.14
CA VAL A 4 -0.14 -18.56 -9.82
C VAL A 4 -0.79 -18.94 -8.50
N ILE A 5 -1.55 -20.04 -8.51
CA ILE A 5 -2.06 -20.67 -7.28
C ILE A 5 -1.20 -21.90 -7.04
N ALA A 6 -0.48 -21.92 -5.93
CA ALA A 6 0.46 -22.98 -5.61
C ALA A 6 0.50 -23.26 -4.12
N ARG A 7 0.81 -24.51 -3.74
CA ARG A 7 1.33 -24.82 -2.41
C ARG A 7 2.78 -24.35 -2.37
N CYS A 8 3.08 -23.40 -1.51
CA CYS A 8 4.40 -22.76 -1.46
C CYS A 8 4.80 -22.39 -0.03
N SER A 9 6.09 -22.18 0.17
CA SER A 9 6.64 -21.45 1.32
C SER A 9 7.43 -20.24 0.82
N VAL A 10 7.57 -19.21 1.65
CA VAL A 10 8.23 -17.97 1.24
C VAL A 10 9.19 -17.49 2.30
N ASP A 11 10.38 -17.11 1.88
CA ASP A 11 11.39 -16.49 2.71
C ASP A 11 11.73 -15.10 2.14
N TYR A 12 11.71 -14.09 3.00
CA TYR A 12 12.18 -12.77 2.68
C TYR A 12 13.42 -12.46 3.51
N ALA A 13 14.47 -11.99 2.83
CA ALA A 13 15.72 -11.53 3.43
C ALA A 13 16.00 -10.10 2.97
N GLY A 14 16.03 -9.16 3.91
CA GLY A 14 16.26 -7.76 3.61
C GLY A 14 16.49 -6.92 4.87
N ARG A 15 15.64 -5.91 5.07
CA ARG A 15 15.69 -5.07 6.30
C ARG A 15 15.30 -5.82 7.55
N LEU A 16 14.57 -6.91 7.37
CA LEU A 16 14.16 -7.89 8.35
C LEU A 16 14.15 -9.25 7.65
N ASP A 17 14.05 -10.30 8.45
CA ASP A 17 13.76 -11.64 7.95
C ASP A 17 12.29 -11.96 8.19
N ALA A 18 11.63 -12.53 7.19
CA ALA A 18 10.25 -13.00 7.32
C ALA A 18 10.08 -14.36 6.64
N HIS A 19 9.30 -15.22 7.27
CA HIS A 19 9.01 -16.56 6.77
C HIS A 19 7.49 -16.79 6.72
N LEU A 20 7.02 -17.29 5.59
CA LEU A 20 5.68 -17.85 5.43
C LEU A 20 5.79 -19.38 5.31
N PRO A 21 5.23 -20.15 6.27
CA PRO A 21 5.29 -21.61 6.23
C PRO A 21 4.51 -22.17 5.04
N GLU A 22 4.69 -23.44 4.72
CA GLU A 22 4.00 -24.09 3.61
C GLU A 22 2.47 -23.92 3.70
N ALA A 23 1.86 -23.36 2.65
CA ALA A 23 0.41 -23.26 2.49
C ALA A 23 0.05 -23.02 1.02
N THR A 24 -1.21 -23.26 0.66
CA THR A 24 -1.75 -22.84 -0.64
C THR A 24 -1.92 -21.33 -0.67
N ARG A 25 -1.36 -20.66 -1.68
CA ARG A 25 -1.37 -19.20 -1.81
C ARG A 25 -1.58 -18.78 -3.26
N LEU A 26 -2.10 -17.56 -3.41
CA LEU A 26 -2.08 -16.83 -4.68
C LEU A 26 -0.80 -15.98 -4.74
N ILE A 27 0.01 -16.21 -5.77
CA ILE A 27 1.20 -15.41 -6.11
C ILE A 27 0.82 -14.56 -7.33
N MET A 28 0.92 -13.25 -7.18
CA MET A 28 0.70 -12.29 -8.27
C MET A 28 2.03 -11.68 -8.69
N VAL A 29 2.31 -11.71 -10.00
CA VAL A 29 3.46 -11.03 -10.61
C VAL A 29 2.95 -10.03 -11.63
N LYS A 30 3.17 -8.75 -11.36
CA LYS A 30 2.78 -7.64 -12.23
C LYS A 30 3.84 -7.39 -13.30
N ALA A 31 3.44 -6.68 -14.37
CA ALA A 31 4.32 -6.38 -15.50
C ALA A 31 5.47 -5.42 -15.15
N ASP A 32 5.32 -4.62 -14.10
CA ASP A 32 6.36 -3.73 -13.56
C ASP A 32 7.37 -4.47 -12.65
N GLY A 33 7.18 -5.78 -12.43
CA GLY A 33 8.00 -6.60 -11.55
C GLY A 33 7.53 -6.61 -10.09
N CYS A 34 6.41 -5.96 -9.74
CA CYS A 34 5.84 -6.11 -8.40
C CYS A 34 5.37 -7.56 -8.17
N VAL A 35 5.71 -8.12 -7.01
CA VAL A 35 5.29 -9.47 -6.59
C VAL A 35 4.53 -9.40 -5.27
N ALA A 36 3.40 -10.09 -5.18
CA ALA A 36 2.55 -10.10 -4.00
C ALA A 36 2.01 -11.50 -3.70
N ILE A 37 2.00 -11.88 -2.42
CA ILE A 37 1.60 -13.21 -1.95
C ILE A 37 0.35 -13.07 -1.06
N HIS A 38 -0.72 -13.75 -1.44
CA HIS A 38 -2.02 -13.69 -0.80
C HIS A 38 -2.45 -15.05 -0.24
N ALA A 39 -3.25 -15.01 0.82
CA ALA A 39 -4.03 -16.15 1.34
C ALA A 39 -5.52 -15.82 1.28
N ASP A 40 -6.38 -16.84 1.41
CA ASP A 40 -7.84 -16.68 1.36
C ASP A 40 -8.39 -15.80 2.50
N GLY A 41 -7.68 -15.72 3.62
CA GLY A 41 -8.04 -14.90 4.77
C GLY A 41 -6.89 -14.04 5.26
N GLY A 42 -7.20 -13.08 6.14
CA GLY A 42 -6.19 -12.37 6.93
C GLY A 42 -5.91 -10.92 6.57
N ALA A 43 -6.24 -10.41 5.39
CA ALA A 43 -6.30 -8.97 5.08
C ALA A 43 -6.76 -8.72 3.63
N TYR A 44 -7.27 -7.51 3.36
CA TYR A 44 -7.38 -6.95 2.00
C TYR A 44 -6.00 -6.68 1.34
N LYS A 45 -4.90 -6.90 2.08
CA LYS A 45 -3.51 -6.68 1.68
C LYS A 45 -2.79 -8.04 1.54
N PRO A 46 -1.74 -8.13 0.70
CA PRO A 46 -0.88 -9.31 0.66
C PRO A 46 -0.19 -9.56 2.00
N LEU A 47 0.12 -10.83 2.28
CA LEU A 47 0.88 -11.26 3.46
C LEU A 47 2.36 -10.87 3.36
N ASN A 48 2.91 -10.93 2.15
CA ASN A 48 4.28 -10.50 1.85
C ASN A 48 4.32 -9.98 0.40
N TRP A 49 5.07 -8.92 0.14
CA TRP A 49 5.16 -8.31 -1.18
C TRP A 49 6.48 -7.57 -1.38
N MET A 50 6.88 -7.44 -2.65
CA MET A 50 7.95 -6.56 -3.08
C MET A 50 7.42 -5.59 -4.14
N ASN A 51 7.58 -4.30 -3.87
CA ASN A 51 7.24 -3.25 -4.83
C ASN A 51 8.23 -3.25 -5.99
N ALA A 52 7.76 -2.90 -7.19
CA ALA A 52 8.60 -2.70 -8.36
C ALA A 52 9.67 -1.60 -8.14
N PRO A 53 10.78 -1.64 -8.89
CA PRO A 53 11.16 -2.67 -9.85
C PRO A 53 11.80 -3.89 -9.15
N ASN A 54 11.56 -5.09 -9.68
CA ASN A 54 12.27 -6.30 -9.25
C ASN A 54 12.67 -7.14 -10.46
N THR A 55 13.74 -7.91 -10.30
CA THR A 55 14.09 -9.00 -11.22
C THR A 55 13.59 -10.31 -10.63
N LEU A 56 12.79 -11.05 -11.40
CA LEU A 56 12.36 -12.40 -11.05
C LEU A 56 13.17 -13.41 -11.86
N THR A 57 13.81 -14.34 -11.15
CA THR A 57 14.47 -15.52 -11.72
C THR A 57 13.64 -16.75 -11.38
N ASP A 58 13.26 -17.52 -12.41
CA ASP A 58 12.53 -18.77 -12.29
C ASP A 58 13.53 -19.93 -12.34
N ASN A 59 13.70 -20.66 -11.24
CA ASN A 59 14.63 -21.79 -11.12
C ASN A 59 13.90 -23.14 -11.13
N ASP A 60 12.70 -23.21 -11.73
CA ASP A 60 11.78 -24.36 -11.77
C ASP A 60 11.13 -24.71 -10.41
N ASP A 61 11.92 -25.06 -9.39
CA ASP A 61 11.42 -25.47 -8.06
C ASP A 61 11.20 -24.29 -7.09
N HIS A 62 11.82 -23.15 -7.39
CA HIS A 62 11.62 -21.92 -6.64
C HIS A 62 11.84 -20.69 -7.51
N TRP A 63 11.20 -19.59 -7.12
CA TRP A 63 11.44 -18.27 -7.70
C TRP A 63 12.26 -17.42 -6.75
N VAL A 64 13.14 -16.60 -7.34
CA VAL A 64 13.93 -15.62 -6.61
C VAL A 64 13.61 -14.25 -7.16
N VAL A 65 13.08 -13.37 -6.31
CA VAL A 65 12.75 -11.98 -6.64
C VAL A 65 13.74 -11.07 -5.91
N VAL A 66 14.45 -10.22 -6.66
CA VAL A 66 15.47 -9.31 -6.10
C VAL A 66 15.17 -7.87 -6.48
N ASN A 67 15.20 -6.96 -5.50
CA ASN A 67 15.07 -5.53 -5.74
C ASN A 67 16.44 -4.84 -5.92
N PRO A 68 16.51 -3.58 -6.40
CA PRO A 68 17.77 -2.86 -6.57
C PRO A 68 18.59 -2.64 -5.28
N LYS A 69 17.99 -2.85 -4.10
CA LYS A 69 18.67 -2.75 -2.81
C LYS A 69 19.29 -4.07 -2.36
N GLY A 70 19.11 -5.15 -3.14
CA GLY A 70 19.61 -6.48 -2.81
C GLY A 70 18.74 -7.25 -1.81
N GLU A 71 17.53 -6.76 -1.50
CA GLU A 71 16.57 -7.55 -0.71
C GLU A 71 15.99 -8.65 -1.61
N GLN A 72 15.76 -9.84 -1.03
CA GLN A 72 15.40 -11.05 -1.75
C GLN A 72 14.11 -11.65 -1.17
N LEU A 73 13.20 -12.07 -2.05
CA LEU A 73 12.04 -12.90 -1.73
C LEU A 73 12.15 -14.21 -2.50
N THR A 74 12.34 -15.30 -1.78
CA THR A 74 12.43 -16.67 -2.32
C THR A 74 11.09 -17.36 -2.13
N ILE A 75 10.48 -17.83 -3.22
CA ILE A 75 9.19 -18.52 -3.21
C ILE A 75 9.44 -19.96 -3.63
N HIS A 76 9.38 -20.88 -2.69
CA HIS A 76 9.52 -22.32 -2.96
C HIS A 76 8.19 -22.89 -3.42
N LEU A 77 8.15 -23.47 -4.62
CA LEU A 77 6.93 -24.02 -5.24
C LEU A 77 6.88 -25.53 -5.02
N HIS A 78 6.01 -25.99 -4.13
CA HIS A 78 5.85 -27.41 -3.80
C HIS A 78 4.86 -28.11 -4.74
N GLU A 79 3.77 -27.43 -5.10
CA GLU A 79 2.76 -27.91 -6.04
C GLU A 79 2.08 -26.72 -6.72
N VAL A 80 2.09 -26.68 -8.05
CA VAL A 80 1.40 -25.62 -8.82
C VAL A 80 0.04 -26.12 -9.28
N PHE A 81 -1.03 -25.49 -8.81
CA PHE A 81 -2.40 -25.83 -9.21
C PHE A 81 -2.80 -25.13 -10.51
N THR A 82 -2.45 -23.86 -10.64
CA THR A 82 -2.71 -23.07 -11.85
C THR A 82 -1.62 -22.03 -12.06
N ASP A 83 -1.23 -21.82 -13.31
CA ASP A 83 -0.37 -20.72 -13.74
C ASP A 83 -0.98 -20.09 -14.99
N SER A 84 -1.33 -18.81 -14.91
CA SER A 84 -2.01 -18.08 -15.97
C SER A 84 -1.40 -16.70 -16.15
N SER A 85 -1.38 -16.23 -17.40
CA SER A 85 -0.84 -14.91 -17.75
C SER A 85 -1.78 -14.14 -18.65
N HIS A 86 -1.98 -12.87 -18.33
CA HIS A 86 -2.81 -11.94 -19.09
C HIS A 86 -2.17 -10.56 -19.19
N GLU A 87 -2.27 -9.95 -20.37
CA GLU A 87 -1.96 -8.54 -20.57
C GLU A 87 -3.18 -7.70 -20.18
N LEU A 88 -2.97 -6.69 -19.32
CA LEU A 88 -4.05 -5.81 -18.85
C LEU A 88 -4.17 -4.53 -19.69
N GLY A 89 -3.23 -4.27 -20.59
CA GLY A 89 -3.18 -3.05 -21.40
C GLY A 89 -2.76 -1.81 -20.61
N GLU A 90 -3.04 -0.64 -21.19
CA GLU A 90 -2.79 0.65 -20.55
C GLU A 90 -3.81 0.90 -19.42
N ASP A 91 -3.32 1.27 -18.24
CA ASP A 91 -4.15 1.62 -17.10
C ASP A 91 -4.54 3.11 -17.21
N PRO A 92 -5.84 3.46 -17.31
CA PRO A 92 -6.29 4.86 -17.30
C PRO A 92 -6.10 5.54 -15.94
N GLY A 93 -5.70 4.78 -14.92
CA GLY A 93 -5.49 5.24 -13.56
C GLY A 93 -6.78 5.26 -12.75
N LEU A 94 -6.61 5.19 -11.43
CA LEU A 94 -7.71 5.31 -10.48
C LEU A 94 -8.21 6.76 -10.46
N GLN A 95 -9.43 6.99 -10.96
CA GLN A 95 -10.13 8.26 -10.79
C GLN A 95 -10.73 8.31 -9.38
N LYS A 96 -10.16 9.16 -8.53
CA LYS A 96 -10.72 9.46 -7.21
C LYS A 96 -11.46 10.78 -7.29
N ASP A 97 -12.78 10.74 -7.17
CA ASP A 97 -13.55 11.95 -6.91
C ASP A 97 -13.40 12.28 -5.42
N GLY A 98 -12.38 13.09 -5.12
CA GLY A 98 -11.86 13.30 -3.78
C GLY A 98 -12.69 14.32 -2.99
N VAL A 99 -13.75 13.84 -2.35
CA VAL A 99 -14.54 14.60 -1.37
C VAL A 99 -13.67 15.09 -0.20
N GLU A 100 -12.55 14.46 0.13
CA GLU A 100 -11.70 14.85 1.26
C GLU A 100 -11.00 16.20 1.03
N ALA A 101 -10.40 16.40 -0.15
CA ALA A 101 -9.81 17.70 -0.52
C ALA A 101 -10.89 18.79 -0.56
N HIS A 102 -12.06 18.47 -1.11
CA HIS A 102 -13.19 19.38 -1.15
C HIS A 102 -13.78 19.66 0.25
N LEU A 103 -13.85 18.64 1.12
CA LEU A 103 -14.32 18.73 2.50
C LEU A 103 -13.34 19.55 3.34
N GLN A 104 -12.04 19.36 3.16
CA GLN A 104 -11.01 20.20 3.74
C GLN A 104 -11.21 21.67 3.31
N GLU A 105 -11.48 21.93 2.03
CA GLU A 105 -11.76 23.27 1.53
C GLU A 105 -13.03 23.88 2.14
N LEU A 106 -14.11 23.10 2.22
CA LEU A 106 -15.38 23.54 2.81
C LEU A 106 -15.25 23.84 4.30
N LEU A 107 -14.56 22.99 5.06
CA LEU A 107 -14.29 23.17 6.49
C LEU A 107 -13.33 24.34 6.73
N ALA A 108 -12.33 24.53 5.89
CA ALA A 108 -11.43 25.69 5.94
C ALA A 108 -12.19 27.01 5.70
N ALA A 109 -13.14 27.01 4.75
CA ALA A 109 -13.99 28.16 4.47
C ALA A 109 -15.01 28.42 5.58
N ASN A 110 -15.43 27.39 6.31
CA ASN A 110 -16.45 27.47 7.36
C ASN A 110 -16.04 26.75 8.65
N PRO A 111 -14.96 27.17 9.36
CA PRO A 111 -14.46 26.43 10.53
C PRO A 111 -15.46 26.36 11.68
N HIS A 112 -16.38 27.34 11.77
CA HIS A 112 -17.47 27.38 12.74
C HIS A 112 -18.43 26.17 12.65
N THR A 113 -18.44 25.44 11.53
CA THR A 113 -19.24 24.20 11.39
C THR A 113 -18.70 23.04 12.23
N ILE A 114 -17.44 23.11 12.64
CA ILE A 114 -16.80 22.15 13.55
C ILE A 114 -17.12 22.52 15.00
N GLU A 115 -16.88 23.79 15.36
CA GLU A 115 -17.09 24.34 16.70
C GLU A 115 -17.33 25.86 16.61
N ASP A 116 -18.28 26.37 17.41
CA ASP A 116 -18.56 27.80 17.46
C ASP A 116 -17.32 28.62 17.88
N GLY A 117 -17.03 29.68 17.12
CA GLY A 117 -15.87 30.55 17.38
C GLY A 117 -14.53 30.00 16.89
N LEU A 118 -14.52 28.82 16.25
CA LEU A 118 -13.32 28.30 15.62
C LEU A 118 -12.93 29.15 14.40
N THR A 119 -11.64 29.47 14.29
CA THR A 119 -11.07 30.27 13.20
C THR A 119 -9.89 29.55 12.56
N LEU A 120 -9.82 29.56 11.23
CA LEU A 120 -8.71 28.94 10.50
C LEU A 120 -7.43 29.77 10.68
N VAL A 121 -6.33 29.11 11.02
CA VAL A 121 -4.97 29.68 10.98
C VAL A 121 -4.31 29.35 9.66
N ARG A 122 -4.28 28.06 9.27
CA ARG A 122 -3.59 27.61 8.07
C ARG A 122 -4.05 26.22 7.64
N ARG A 123 -4.17 26.02 6.32
CA ARG A 123 -4.31 24.71 5.68
C ARG A 123 -2.95 24.08 5.45
N GLU A 124 -2.88 22.75 5.47
CA GLU A 124 -1.68 21.97 5.10
C GLU A 124 -0.43 22.46 5.86
N TYR A 125 -0.58 22.62 7.18
CA TYR A 125 0.47 23.17 8.02
C TYR A 125 1.58 22.12 8.19
N GLN A 126 2.73 22.37 7.57
CA GLN A 126 3.89 21.47 7.64
C GLN A 126 4.49 21.44 9.06
N THR A 127 4.68 20.24 9.60
CA THR A 127 5.42 20.00 10.85
C THR A 127 6.65 19.13 10.61
N ALA A 128 7.45 18.90 11.65
CA ALA A 128 8.62 18.02 11.58
C ALA A 128 8.27 16.54 11.31
N ILE A 129 7.02 16.13 11.53
CA ILE A 129 6.57 14.73 11.41
C ILE A 129 5.49 14.51 10.34
N GLY A 130 5.08 15.58 9.64
CA GLY A 130 4.05 15.53 8.59
C GLY A 130 3.14 16.78 8.59
N PRO A 131 2.29 16.94 7.57
CA PRO A 131 1.31 18.01 7.53
C PRO A 131 0.17 17.78 8.52
N ILE A 132 -0.45 18.87 8.97
CA ILE A 132 -1.78 18.90 9.60
C ILE A 132 -2.74 19.53 8.59
N ASP A 133 -3.90 18.91 8.35
CA ASP A 133 -4.84 19.37 7.33
C ASP A 133 -5.30 20.81 7.61
N LEU A 134 -5.81 21.07 8.81
CA LEU A 134 -6.19 22.41 9.26
C LEU A 134 -5.62 22.69 10.67
N VAL A 135 -4.91 23.81 10.78
CA VAL A 135 -4.61 24.42 12.07
C VAL A 135 -5.58 25.57 12.30
N CYS A 136 -6.25 25.55 13.43
CA CYS A 136 -7.28 26.51 13.84
C CYS A 136 -6.98 27.10 15.22
N ARG A 137 -7.74 28.14 15.60
CA ARG A 137 -7.83 28.65 16.96
C ARG A 137 -9.27 28.69 17.43
N ASP A 138 -9.52 28.18 18.63
CA ASP A 138 -10.82 28.27 19.29
C ASP A 138 -11.09 29.68 19.86
N ALA A 139 -12.26 29.88 20.44
CA ALA A 139 -12.66 31.15 21.07
C ALA A 139 -11.78 31.54 22.28
N GLY A 140 -11.11 30.57 22.92
CA GLY A 140 -10.15 30.78 24.01
C GLY A 140 -8.72 31.06 23.52
N GLY A 141 -8.48 31.03 22.22
CA GLY A 141 -7.16 31.22 21.60
C GLY A 141 -6.27 29.98 21.63
N GLN A 142 -6.76 28.81 22.07
CA GLN A 142 -6.01 27.56 22.01
C GLN A 142 -5.86 27.10 20.56
N VAL A 143 -4.73 26.44 20.28
CA VAL A 143 -4.48 25.88 18.95
C VAL A 143 -5.19 24.54 18.82
N VAL A 144 -6.00 24.39 17.78
CA VAL A 144 -6.73 23.17 17.45
C VAL A 144 -6.18 22.60 16.14
N ALA A 145 -5.81 21.32 16.15
CA ALA A 145 -5.44 20.59 14.94
C ALA A 145 -6.65 19.75 14.49
N VAL A 146 -7.05 19.88 13.22
CA VAL A 146 -8.14 19.11 12.63
C VAL A 146 -7.55 18.26 11.52
N GLU A 147 -7.84 16.97 11.59
CA GLU A 147 -7.51 15.96 10.57
C GLU A 147 -8.82 15.58 9.85
N VAL A 148 -8.84 15.71 8.53
CA VAL A 148 -9.97 15.36 7.67
C VAL A 148 -9.77 13.92 7.16
N LYS A 149 -10.86 13.19 6.94
CA LYS A 149 -10.86 11.77 6.55
C LYS A 149 -12.01 11.48 5.59
#